data_AF-A0A6G1J2W2-F1
#
_entry.id   AF-A0A6G1J2W2-F1
#
_cell.length_a   1.000
_cell.length_b   1.000
_cell.length_c   1.000
_cell.angle_alpha   90.00
_cell.angle_beta   90.00
_cell.angle_gamma   90.00
#
_symmetry.space_group_name_H-M   'P 1'
#
loop_
_entity.id
_entity.type
_entity.pdbx_description
1 polymer ?
#
loop_
_entity_poly.entity_id
_entity_poly.type
_entity_poly.pdbx_seq_one_letter_code
_entity_poly.pdbx_strand_id
1 'polypeptide(L)'
;MRIRSSVSTHQPGLPHRYLAEKSINFISCDTLSDSMVDTIKDLAISETLPYRMVEVIDGGVEYSAHTFVNARKIRTFVVTAVRGASGDIVITPTSRPLFEIFYQFTRRFVEALNDKRRDSMLAYPYAKDRRAFADHLSLTFCVRDEIRRNGDSIRKVTAVNCTNEPHSSLTLLCSTPAVSYNLAQAYTEIYPSSA
;
A
#
# COMPACT_ATOMS: atom_id res chain seq x y z
N MET A 1 2.52 22.73 -3.09
CA MET A 1 2.40 21.59 -4.02
C MET A 1 3.48 21.76 -5.08
N ARG A 2 4.36 20.77 -5.25
CA ARG A 2 5.58 20.94 -6.06
C ARG A 2 5.94 19.60 -6.67
N ILE A 3 5.74 19.39 -7.97
CA ILE A 3 6.25 18.19 -8.66
C ILE A 3 6.76 18.54 -10.07
N ARG A 4 7.86 17.86 -10.39
CA ARG A 4 8.81 18.05 -11.49
C ARG A 4 8.27 17.56 -12.84
N SER A 5 8.68 18.24 -13.91
CA SER A 5 8.60 17.73 -15.28
C SER A 5 9.84 16.90 -15.62
N SER A 6 9.67 15.70 -16.17
CA SER A 6 10.72 14.99 -16.90
C SER A 6 10.37 14.98 -18.39
N VAL A 7 11.24 15.56 -19.21
CA VAL A 7 11.22 15.44 -20.67
C VAL A 7 12.33 14.47 -21.05
N SER A 8 11.98 13.38 -21.73
CA SER A 8 12.95 12.44 -22.31
C SER A 8 13.13 12.76 -23.79
N THR A 9 14.29 13.27 -24.16
CA THR A 9 14.71 13.43 -25.57
C THR A 9 15.60 12.24 -25.94
N HIS A 10 15.08 11.36 -26.80
CA HIS A 10 15.86 10.28 -27.42
C HIS A 10 16.86 10.83 -28.45
N GLN A 11 18.14 10.50 -28.31
CA GLN A 11 19.13 10.59 -29.39
C GLN A 11 19.14 9.31 -30.26
N PRO A 12 19.50 9.40 -31.55
CA PRO A 12 19.41 8.30 -32.50
C PRO A 12 20.70 7.48 -32.56
N GLY A 13 20.55 6.16 -32.61
CA GLY A 13 21.63 5.26 -33.05
C GLY A 13 21.61 3.90 -32.38
N LEU A 14 20.74 2.99 -32.85
CA LEU A 14 20.99 1.55 -33.08
C LEU A 14 19.65 0.83 -33.39
N PRO A 15 19.63 -0.17 -34.30
CA PRO A 15 18.41 -0.80 -34.76
C PRO A 15 18.06 -1.98 -33.84
N HIS A 16 17.38 -1.71 -32.73
CA HIS A 16 16.60 -2.73 -32.05
C HIS A 16 15.13 -2.54 -32.39
N ARG A 17 14.50 -3.59 -32.95
CA ARG A 17 13.05 -3.75 -33.05
C ARG A 17 12.44 -3.72 -31.64
N TYR A 18 12.25 -2.53 -31.10
CA TYR A 18 11.33 -2.26 -30.01
C TYR A 18 9.97 -2.03 -30.65
N LEU A 19 8.96 -2.76 -30.18
CA LEU A 19 7.58 -2.28 -30.28
C LEU A 19 7.59 -0.90 -29.63
N ALA A 20 7.52 0.16 -30.44
CA ALA A 20 7.41 1.50 -29.94
C ALA A 20 6.13 1.53 -29.10
N GLU A 21 6.29 1.53 -27.77
CA GLU A 21 5.21 1.84 -26.85
C GLU A 21 4.67 3.18 -27.31
N LYS A 22 3.47 3.15 -27.88
CA LYS A 22 2.79 4.34 -28.38
C LYS A 22 2.60 5.22 -27.16
N SER A 23 3.43 6.27 -27.06
CA SER A 23 3.44 7.19 -25.93
C SER A 23 2.05 7.80 -25.80
N ILE A 24 1.31 7.37 -24.78
CA ILE A 24 0.00 7.91 -24.45
C ILE A 24 0.27 9.29 -23.83
N ASN A 25 -0.14 10.35 -24.52
CA ASN A 25 -0.03 11.71 -23.99
C ASN A 25 -1.10 11.91 -22.92
N PHE A 26 -0.66 12.21 -21.69
CA PHE A 26 -1.56 12.58 -20.59
C PHE A 26 -1.43 14.08 -20.32
N ILE A 27 -2.56 14.76 -20.17
CA ILE A 27 -2.63 16.15 -19.71
C ILE A 27 -3.26 16.10 -18.32
N SER A 28 -2.53 16.60 -17.31
CA SER A 28 -2.99 16.67 -15.93
C SER A 28 -3.24 18.13 -15.56
N CYS A 29 -4.35 18.37 -14.86
CA CYS A 29 -4.89 19.70 -14.58
C CYS A 29 -5.24 19.77 -13.09
N ASP A 30 -4.79 20.80 -12.37
CA ASP A 30 -5.24 21.04 -10.99
C ASP A 30 -6.60 21.76 -10.94
N THR A 31 -6.89 22.58 -11.95
CA THR A 31 -8.15 23.35 -12.08
C THR A 31 -8.54 23.51 -13.55
N LEU A 32 -9.83 23.68 -13.83
CA LEU A 32 -10.34 24.07 -15.16
C LEU A 32 -10.25 25.59 -15.32
N SER A 33 -9.04 26.09 -15.55
CA SER A 33 -8.84 27.49 -15.94
C SER A 33 -9.24 27.72 -17.40
N ASP A 34 -9.62 28.95 -17.75
CA ASP A 34 -9.97 29.32 -19.13
C ASP A 34 -8.84 29.00 -20.12
N SER A 35 -7.58 29.25 -19.73
CA SER A 35 -6.40 28.89 -20.53
C SER A 35 -6.27 27.38 -20.77
N MET A 36 -6.72 26.56 -19.83
CA MET A 36 -6.68 25.11 -19.95
C MET A 36 -7.81 24.60 -20.85
N VAL A 37 -8.99 25.21 -20.74
CA VAL A 37 -10.10 24.96 -21.66
C VAL A 37 -9.67 25.27 -23.09
N ASP A 38 -8.95 26.36 -23.32
CA ASP A 38 -8.43 26.70 -24.65
C ASP A 38 -7.37 25.71 -25.13
N THR A 39 -6.47 25.27 -24.25
CA THR A 39 -5.51 24.19 -24.57
C THR A 39 -6.21 22.88 -24.95
N ILE A 40 -7.32 22.53 -24.29
CA ILE A 40 -8.11 21.34 -24.60
C ILE A 40 -8.81 21.47 -25.96
N LYS A 41 -9.31 22.66 -26.31
CA LYS A 41 -9.91 22.93 -27.63
C LYS A 41 -8.91 22.75 -28.76
N ASP A 42 -7.63 23.05 -28.52
CA ASP A 42 -6.56 22.94 -29.50
C ASP A 42 -6.04 21.50 -29.70
N LEU A 43 -6.53 20.53 -28.91
CA LEU A 43 -6.15 19.13 -29.09
C LEU A 43 -6.76 18.55 -30.37
N ALA A 44 -5.91 18.00 -31.24
CA ALA A 44 -6.35 17.35 -32.47
C ALA A 44 -7.32 16.19 -32.17
N ILE A 45 -8.59 16.32 -32.58
CA ILE A 45 -9.62 15.30 -32.38
C ILE A 45 -9.21 14.03 -33.11
N SER A 46 -8.89 12.97 -32.37
CA SER A 46 -8.59 11.67 -32.94
C SER A 46 -9.89 10.88 -33.12
N GLU A 47 -10.22 10.53 -34.37
CA GLU A 47 -11.38 9.68 -34.70
C GLU A 47 -11.21 8.24 -34.21
N THR A 48 -9.97 7.80 -33.98
CA THR A 48 -9.66 6.41 -33.58
C THR A 48 -9.43 6.25 -32.08
N LEU A 49 -9.09 7.33 -31.37
CA LEU A 49 -8.77 7.33 -29.95
C LEU A 49 -9.30 8.64 -29.31
N PRO A 50 -10.61 8.72 -29.01
CA PRO A 50 -11.17 9.93 -28.42
C PRO A 50 -10.49 10.23 -27.08
N TYR A 51 -10.20 11.52 -26.83
CA TYR A 51 -9.69 11.94 -25.52
C TYR A 51 -10.75 11.65 -24.47
N ARG A 52 -10.27 11.21 -23.30
CA ARG A 52 -11.12 10.95 -22.15
C ARG A 52 -10.67 11.83 -21.00
N MET A 53 -11.55 12.71 -20.56
CA MET A 53 -11.38 13.41 -19.29
C MET A 53 -11.64 12.41 -18.16
N VAL A 54 -10.69 12.28 -17.26
CA VAL A 54 -10.82 11.49 -16.04
C VAL A 54 -10.45 12.41 -14.90
N GLU A 55 -11.34 12.54 -13.93
CA GLU A 55 -11.00 13.21 -12.69
C GLU A 55 -9.91 12.40 -12.00
N VAL A 56 -8.71 12.96 -11.95
CA VAL A 56 -7.63 12.42 -11.15
C VAL A 56 -7.80 13.04 -9.77
N ILE A 57 -8.36 12.27 -8.84
CA ILE A 57 -8.35 12.65 -7.43
C ILE A 57 -6.89 12.47 -6.97
N ASP A 58 -6.10 13.54 -7.07
CA ASP A 58 -4.79 13.61 -6.45
C ASP A 58 -5.02 13.79 -4.95
N GLY A 59 -4.77 12.71 -4.21
CA GLY A 59 -5.21 12.61 -2.84
C GLY A 59 -5.44 11.17 -2.44
N GLY A 60 -5.18 10.91 -1.18
CA GLY A 60 -5.36 9.62 -0.55
C GLY A 60 -4.96 9.74 0.89
N VAL A 61 -5.61 8.96 1.74
CA VAL A 61 -5.18 8.84 3.13
C VAL A 61 -4.25 7.65 3.21
N GLU A 62 -3.04 7.89 3.68
CA GLU A 62 -2.10 6.83 4.00
C GLU A 62 -2.45 6.23 5.35
N TYR A 63 -2.56 4.91 5.34
CA TYR A 63 -2.72 4.10 6.53
C TYR A 63 -1.54 3.15 6.64
N SER A 64 -1.11 2.87 7.85
CA SER A 64 -0.08 1.86 8.11
C SER A 64 -0.64 0.81 9.05
N ALA A 65 -0.62 -0.45 8.62
CA ALA A 65 -0.95 -1.59 9.45
C ALA A 65 0.34 -2.22 9.97
N HIS A 66 0.46 -2.28 11.28
CA HIS A 66 1.60 -2.85 11.98
C HIS A 66 1.14 -4.11 12.70
N THR A 67 1.85 -5.21 12.42
CA THR A 67 1.56 -6.49 13.02
C THR A 67 2.81 -7.16 13.51
N PHE A 68 2.72 -7.82 14.66
CA PHE A 68 3.67 -8.83 15.06
C PHE A 68 3.08 -10.19 14.71
N VAL A 69 3.80 -10.95 13.90
CA VAL A 69 3.43 -12.32 13.54
C VAL A 69 4.34 -13.24 14.33
N ASN A 70 3.77 -14.20 15.05
CA ASN A 70 4.53 -15.25 15.72
C ASN A 70 3.84 -16.59 15.51
N ALA A 71 4.60 -17.61 15.09
CA ALA A 71 4.11 -18.94 14.81
C ALA A 71 2.94 -18.94 13.80
N ARG A 72 3.10 -18.16 12.72
CA ARG A 72 2.13 -18.02 11.62
C ARG A 72 0.82 -17.33 12.00
N LYS A 73 0.71 -16.82 13.23
CA LYS A 73 -0.47 -16.12 13.73
C LYS A 73 -0.14 -14.65 13.95
N ILE A 74 -1.07 -13.79 13.53
CA ILE A 74 -1.05 -12.37 13.89
C ILE A 74 -1.32 -12.28 15.39
N ARG A 75 -0.37 -11.71 16.13
CA ARG A 75 -0.44 -11.52 17.59
C ARG A 75 -0.90 -10.12 17.96
N THR A 76 -0.43 -9.15 17.20
CA THR A 76 -0.79 -7.75 17.36
C THR A 76 -1.22 -7.22 16.02
N PHE A 77 -2.19 -6.32 16.00
CA PHE A 77 -2.62 -5.66 14.78
C PHE A 77 -3.11 -4.26 15.11
N VAL A 78 -2.40 -3.28 14.56
CA VAL A 78 -2.62 -1.86 14.83
C VAL A 78 -2.64 -1.14 13.51
N VAL A 79 -3.69 -0.37 13.27
CA VAL A 79 -3.78 0.48 12.09
C VAL A 79 -3.58 1.90 12.55
N THR A 80 -2.68 2.61 11.90
CA THR A 80 -2.46 4.04 12.10
C THR A 80 -2.71 4.80 10.81
N ALA A 81 -3.00 6.08 10.93
CA ALA A 81 -3.07 7.02 9.83
C ALA A 81 -2.27 8.26 10.19
N VAL A 82 -1.67 8.90 9.20
CA VAL A 82 -1.01 10.19 9.38
C VAL A 82 -2.06 11.29 9.24
N ARG A 83 -2.17 12.16 10.26
CA ARG A 83 -3.11 13.28 10.26
C ARG A 83 -2.37 14.60 10.06
N GLY A 84 -2.78 15.34 9.03
CA GLY A 84 -2.32 16.70 8.77
C GLY A 84 -0.86 16.79 8.30
N ALA A 85 -0.37 18.02 8.12
CA ALA A 85 1.00 18.28 7.70
C ALA A 85 2.04 18.07 8.82
N SER A 86 1.58 17.98 10.08
CA SER A 86 2.43 17.76 11.26
C SER A 86 2.96 16.34 11.36
N GLY A 87 2.39 15.38 10.63
CA GLY A 87 2.80 13.98 10.72
C GLY A 87 2.25 13.25 11.94
N ASP A 88 1.21 13.79 12.60
CA ASP A 88 0.68 13.20 13.82
C ASP A 88 0.08 11.81 13.54
N ILE A 89 0.57 10.80 14.27
CA ILE A 89 0.12 9.42 14.13
C ILE A 89 -1.16 9.23 14.94
N VAL A 90 -2.24 8.83 14.26
CA VAL A 90 -3.52 8.53 14.90
C VAL A 90 -3.82 7.05 14.77
N ILE A 91 -4.16 6.40 15.88
CA ILE A 91 -4.62 5.00 15.87
C ILE A 91 -6.04 4.95 15.32
N THR A 92 -6.23 4.15 14.27
CA THR A 92 -7.54 3.93 13.65
C THR A 92 -8.39 3.01 14.53
N PRO A 93 -9.61 3.41 14.92
CA PRO A 93 -10.49 2.58 15.73
C PRO A 93 -10.84 1.26 15.04
N THR A 94 -10.91 0.18 15.82
CA THR A 94 -11.28 -1.16 15.34
C THR A 94 -12.70 -1.23 14.76
N SER A 95 -13.58 -0.30 15.15
CA SER A 95 -14.94 -0.19 14.62
C SER A 95 -15.01 0.36 13.19
N ARG A 96 -13.90 0.85 12.62
CA ARG A 96 -13.87 1.38 11.25
C ARG A 96 -13.82 0.23 10.24
N PRO A 97 -14.63 0.26 9.16
CA PRO A 97 -14.61 -0.79 8.13
C PRO A 97 -13.23 -1.02 7.49
N LEU A 98 -12.42 0.03 7.36
CA LEU A 98 -11.06 -0.07 6.82
C LEU A 98 -10.14 -0.93 7.69
N PHE A 99 -10.35 -0.96 9.01
CA PHE A 99 -9.57 -1.80 9.92
C PHE A 99 -9.69 -3.28 9.54
N GLU A 100 -10.93 -3.75 9.33
CA GLU A 100 -11.20 -5.13 8.94
C GLU A 100 -10.61 -5.45 7.57
N ILE A 101 -10.71 -4.53 6.61
CA ILE A 101 -10.12 -4.70 5.27
C ILE A 101 -8.59 -4.88 5.38
N PHE A 102 -7.91 -4.03 6.13
CA PHE A 102 -6.46 -4.14 6.33
C PHE A 102 -6.09 -5.42 7.09
N TYR A 103 -6.89 -5.81 8.08
CA TYR A 103 -6.68 -7.05 8.84
C TYR A 103 -6.78 -8.27 7.92
N GLN A 104 -7.85 -8.37 7.12
CA GLN A 104 -8.06 -9.48 6.19
C GLN A 104 -6.97 -9.54 5.12
N PHE A 105 -6.55 -8.39 4.58
CA PHE A 105 -5.43 -8.32 3.65
C PHE A 105 -4.14 -8.84 4.30
N THR A 106 -3.81 -8.34 5.49
CA THR A 106 -2.59 -8.72 6.23
C THR A 106 -2.62 -10.20 6.57
N ARG A 107 -3.77 -10.75 6.98
CA ARG A 107 -3.94 -12.18 7.26
C ARG A 107 -3.64 -13.03 6.04
N ARG A 108 -4.24 -12.71 4.88
CA ARG A 108 -3.98 -13.42 3.62
C ARG A 108 -2.53 -13.30 3.17
N PHE A 109 -1.92 -12.14 3.38
CA PHE A 109 -0.51 -11.93 3.08
C PHE A 109 0.40 -12.81 3.94
N VAL A 110 0.13 -12.90 5.25
CA VAL A 110 0.84 -13.78 6.18
C VAL A 110 0.64 -15.25 5.81
N GLU A 111 -0.58 -15.67 5.46
CA GLU A 111 -0.86 -17.01 4.95
C GLU A 111 -0.01 -17.34 3.70
N ALA A 112 0.01 -16.45 2.70
CA ALA A 112 0.80 -16.64 1.49
C ALA A 112 2.33 -16.70 1.75
N LEU A 113 2.83 -15.90 2.69
CA LEU A 113 4.24 -15.97 3.12
C LEU A 113 4.58 -17.33 3.76
N ASN A 114 3.64 -17.90 4.52
CA ASN A 114 3.82 -19.21 5.14
C ASN A 114 3.83 -20.34 4.11
N ASP A 115 2.95 -20.28 3.10
CA ASP A 115 2.88 -21.29 2.03
C ASP A 115 4.18 -21.31 1.22
N LYS A 116 4.68 -20.12 0.81
CA LYS A 116 5.96 -20.02 0.09
C LYS A 116 7.13 -20.61 0.88
N ARG A 117 7.13 -20.44 2.21
CA ARG A 117 8.15 -21.06 3.08
C ARG A 117 7.99 -22.57 3.16
N ARG A 118 6.76 -23.07 3.24
CA ARG A 118 6.50 -24.52 3.23
C ARG A 118 7.03 -25.15 1.95
N ASP A 119 6.78 -24.54 0.80
CA ASP A 119 7.29 -25.03 -0.48
C ASP A 119 8.81 -25.02 -0.53
N SER A 120 9.43 -23.96 0.01
CA SER A 120 10.89 -23.87 0.14
C SER A 120 11.46 -24.96 1.07
N MET A 121 10.74 -25.31 2.14
CA MET A 121 11.14 -26.40 3.05
C MET A 121 11.04 -27.78 2.38
N LEU A 122 10.03 -28.00 1.54
CA LEU A 122 9.89 -29.23 0.77
C LEU A 122 11.04 -29.38 -0.24
N ALA A 123 11.51 -28.27 -0.82
CA ALA A 123 12.67 -28.27 -1.71
C ALA A 123 14.01 -28.51 -0.97
N TYR A 124 14.12 -28.12 0.30
CA TYR A 124 15.36 -28.22 1.09
C TYR A 124 15.10 -28.81 2.49
N PRO A 125 14.94 -30.15 2.61
CA PRO A 125 14.49 -30.80 3.85
C PRO A 125 15.46 -30.70 5.04
N TYR A 126 16.72 -30.35 4.78
CA TYR A 126 17.77 -30.19 5.79
C TYR A 126 17.98 -28.73 6.25
N ALA A 127 17.18 -27.77 5.77
CA ALA A 127 17.24 -26.40 6.28
C ALA A 127 16.86 -26.41 7.77
N LYS A 128 17.84 -26.09 8.64
CA LYS A 128 17.72 -26.12 10.11
C LYS A 128 16.70 -25.13 10.68
N ASP A 129 16.15 -24.23 9.86
CA ASP A 129 15.22 -23.20 10.31
C ASP A 129 13.76 -23.67 10.23
N ARG A 130 13.43 -24.69 11.02
CA ARG A 130 12.03 -25.09 11.29
C ARG A 130 11.32 -24.18 12.31
N ARG A 131 11.99 -23.11 12.76
CA ARG A 131 11.47 -22.26 13.83
C ARG A 131 10.25 -21.47 13.35
N ALA A 132 9.29 -21.34 14.26
CA ALA A 132 8.15 -20.44 14.11
C ALA A 132 8.66 -19.04 13.72
N PHE A 133 8.17 -18.52 12.61
CA PHE A 133 8.49 -17.15 12.17
C PHE A 133 7.92 -16.17 13.19
N ALA A 134 8.82 -15.40 13.80
CA ALA A 134 8.51 -14.23 14.60
C ALA A 134 9.05 -13.02 13.84
N ASP A 135 8.16 -12.16 13.36
CA ASP A 135 8.58 -10.97 12.61
C ASP A 135 7.59 -9.83 12.77
N HIS A 136 8.12 -8.63 12.63
CA HIS A 136 7.31 -7.45 12.46
C HIS A 136 6.95 -7.31 10.99
N LEU A 137 5.73 -6.89 10.73
CA LEU A 137 5.30 -6.53 9.40
C LEU A 137 4.59 -5.20 9.49
N SER A 138 5.11 -4.22 8.76
CA SER A 138 4.55 -2.90 8.59
C SER A 138 4.15 -2.74 7.13
N LEU A 139 2.84 -2.77 6.88
CA LEU A 139 2.26 -2.55 5.55
C LEU A 139 1.70 -1.13 5.46
N THR A 140 2.08 -0.39 4.43
CA THR A 140 1.50 0.92 4.13
C THR A 140 0.48 0.78 3.02
N PHE A 141 -0.69 1.38 3.22
CA PHE A 141 -1.80 1.40 2.30
C PHE A 141 -2.15 2.83 1.93
N CYS A 142 -2.36 3.06 0.64
CA CYS A 142 -2.98 4.28 0.15
C CYS A 142 -4.46 3.99 -0.13
N VAL A 143 -5.34 4.72 0.54
CA VAL A 143 -6.80 4.64 0.34
C VAL A 143 -7.26 5.86 -0.41
N ARG A 144 -7.90 5.64 -1.57
CA ARG A 144 -8.41 6.70 -2.45
C ARG A 144 -9.83 6.37 -2.86
N ASP A 145 -10.67 7.39 -2.96
CA ASP A 145 -11.99 7.25 -3.59
C ASP A 145 -11.80 7.52 -5.09
N GLU A 146 -12.37 6.66 -5.95
CA GLU A 146 -12.32 6.76 -7.41
C GLU A 146 -13.75 6.74 -7.95
N ILE A 147 -14.06 7.56 -8.95
CA ILE A 147 -15.37 7.54 -9.65
C ILE A 147 -15.22 6.70 -10.92
N ARG A 148 -16.00 5.63 -11.03
CA ARG A 148 -16.03 4.73 -12.19
C ARG A 148 -16.74 5.37 -13.38
N ARG A 149 -16.58 4.76 -14.56
CA ARG A 149 -17.18 5.24 -15.82
C ARG A 149 -18.71 5.35 -15.79
N ASN A 150 -19.35 4.53 -14.95
CA ASN A 150 -20.80 4.49 -14.79
C ASN A 150 -21.31 5.46 -13.70
N GLY A 151 -20.43 6.28 -13.11
CA GLY A 151 -20.78 7.21 -12.03
C GLY A 151 -20.67 6.63 -10.63
N ASP A 152 -20.37 5.33 -10.47
CA ASP A 152 -20.21 4.73 -9.14
C ASP A 152 -18.96 5.23 -8.44
N SER A 153 -19.08 5.64 -7.18
CA SER A 153 -17.93 5.87 -6.32
C SER A 153 -17.44 4.54 -5.73
N ILE A 154 -16.16 4.25 -5.91
CA ILE A 154 -15.48 3.13 -5.27
C ILE A 154 -14.36 3.62 -4.36
N ARG A 155 -14.13 2.90 -3.26
CA ARG A 155 -12.95 3.11 -2.43
C ARG A 155 -11.89 2.08 -2.80
N LYS A 156 -10.78 2.55 -3.37
CA LYS A 156 -9.64 1.72 -3.74
C LYS A 156 -8.60 1.73 -2.62
N VAL A 157 -8.17 0.54 -2.24
CA VAL A 157 -7.13 0.32 -1.23
C VAL A 157 -5.94 -0.32 -1.94
N THR A 158 -4.79 0.36 -1.92
CA THR A 158 -3.57 -0.12 -2.58
C THR A 158 -2.46 -0.27 -1.54
N ALA A 159 -1.88 -1.46 -1.41
CA ALA A 159 -0.66 -1.63 -0.63
C ALA A 159 0.52 -1.01 -1.41
N VAL A 160 1.23 -0.07 -0.79
CA VAL A 160 2.30 0.72 -1.43
C VAL A 160 3.69 0.39 -0.90
N ASN A 161 3.79 -0.05 0.35
CA ASN A 161 5.06 -0.39 0.98
C ASN A 161 4.88 -1.55 1.98
N CYS A 162 5.94 -2.33 2.16
CA CYS A 162 6.02 -3.45 3.08
C CYS A 162 7.43 -3.49 3.69
N THR A 163 7.53 -3.36 5.00
CA THR A 163 8.80 -3.49 5.73
C THR A 163 8.65 -4.47 6.88
N ASN A 164 9.77 -5.01 7.35
CA ASN A 164 9.83 -5.85 8.55
C ASN A 164 10.35 -5.10 9.77
N GLU A 165 10.37 -3.77 9.71
CA GLU A 165 10.82 -2.93 10.80
C GLU A 165 9.67 -2.63 11.77
N PRO A 166 9.92 -2.69 13.09
CA PRO A 166 8.94 -2.26 14.08
C PRO A 166 8.68 -0.76 13.91
N HIS A 167 7.41 -0.39 13.79
CA HIS A 167 7.05 1.01 13.61
C HIS A 167 6.99 1.74 14.96
N SER A 168 7.37 3.03 14.96
CA SER A 168 7.39 3.87 16.16
C SER A 168 6.02 3.98 16.85
N SER A 169 4.92 3.81 16.12
CA SER A 169 3.57 3.79 16.70
C SER A 169 3.36 2.69 17.74
N LEU A 170 4.15 1.61 17.72
CA LEU A 170 4.10 0.57 18.74
C LEU A 170 4.57 1.08 20.11
N THR A 171 5.50 2.05 20.15
CA THR A 171 5.93 2.64 21.43
C THR A 171 4.83 3.48 22.07
N LEU A 172 3.95 4.08 21.26
CA LEU A 172 2.78 4.80 21.76
C LEU A 172 1.83 3.85 22.50
N LEU A 173 1.69 2.61 22.06
CA LEU A 173 0.84 1.63 22.73
C LEU A 173 1.43 1.15 24.06
N CYS A 174 2.77 1.06 24.15
CA CYS A 174 3.46 0.74 25.39
C CYS A 174 3.24 1.79 26.49
N SER A 175 2.89 3.03 26.12
CA SER A 175 2.59 4.11 27.08
C SER A 175 1.27 3.92 27.83
N THR A 176 0.37 3.05 27.34
CA THR A 176 -0.91 2.75 27.98
C THR A 176 -0.79 1.45 28.79
N PRO A 177 -0.84 1.47 30.15
CA PRO A 177 -0.50 0.31 30.97
C PRO A 177 -1.27 -0.98 30.65
N ALA A 178 -2.59 -0.89 30.41
CA ALA A 178 -3.41 -2.04 30.07
C ALA A 178 -3.05 -2.66 28.71
N VAL A 179 -2.64 -1.84 27.74
CA VAL A 179 -2.23 -2.30 26.41
C VAL A 179 -0.80 -2.83 26.43
N SER A 180 0.07 -2.18 27.22
CA SER A 180 1.47 -2.58 27.42
C SER A 180 1.59 -4.01 27.91
N TYR A 181 0.76 -4.43 28.87
CA TYR A 181 0.73 -5.81 29.36
C TYR A 181 0.36 -6.81 28.25
N ASN A 182 -0.69 -6.53 27.48
CA ASN A 182 -1.11 -7.39 26.36
C ASN A 182 -0.06 -7.45 25.25
N LEU A 183 0.63 -6.34 24.98
CA LEU A 183 1.76 -6.30 24.05
C LEU A 183 2.92 -7.14 24.56
N ALA A 184 3.30 -7.00 25.83
CA ALA A 184 4.36 -7.82 26.42
C ALA A 184 4.04 -9.31 26.25
N GLN A 185 2.83 -9.74 26.62
CA GLN A 185 2.38 -11.12 26.42
C GLN A 185 2.47 -11.56 24.95
N ALA A 186 1.99 -10.75 24.02
CA ALA A 186 2.04 -11.06 22.59
C ALA A 186 3.46 -11.32 22.06
N TYR A 187 4.48 -10.69 22.67
CA TYR A 187 5.89 -10.82 22.29
C TYR A 187 6.64 -11.90 23.08
N THR A 188 6.22 -12.19 24.31
CA THR A 188 6.90 -13.18 25.17
C THR A 188 6.29 -14.57 25.10
N GLU A 189 5.02 -14.71 24.68
CA GLU A 189 4.38 -16.02 24.56
C GLU A 189 5.02 -16.82 23.41
N ILE A 190 5.99 -17.66 23.77
CA ILE A 190 6.52 -18.70 22.90
C ILE A 190 5.51 -19.83 22.93
N TYR A 191 4.70 -19.94 21.87
CA TYR A 191 3.84 -21.10 21.74
C TYR A 191 4.71 -22.28 21.33
N PRO A 192 4.68 -23.40 22.07
CA PRO A 192 5.29 -24.61 21.59
C PRO A 192 4.66 -24.94 20.24
N SER A 193 5.47 -25.16 19.21
CA SER A 193 4.99 -25.74 17.97
C SER A 193 4.31 -27.06 18.36
N SER A 194 2.98 -27.11 18.28
CA SER A 194 2.25 -28.36 18.44
C SER A 194 2.86 -29.35 17.43
N ALA A 195 3.59 -30.32 17.97
CA ALA A 195 4.30 -31.35 17.23
C ALA A 195 3.32 -32.27 16.49
#